data_AF-A0A3D4WAM3-F1
#
_entry.id   AF-A0A3D4WAM3-F1
#
_cell.length_a   1.000
_cell.length_b   1.000
_cell.length_c   1.000
_cell.angle_alpha   90.00
_cell.angle_beta   90.00
_cell.angle_gamma   90.00
#
_symmetry.space_group_name_H-M   'P 1'
#
loop_
_entity.id
_entity.type
_entity.pdbx_description
1 polymer ?
#
loop_
_entity_poly.entity_id
_entity_poly.type
_entity_poly.pdbx_seq_one_letter_code
_entity_poly.pdbx_strand_id
1 'polypeptide(L)' 'DSDYEYTITIEPKEVEKLCEIFGLEPDNRQALLEAIKERFGVNEAYTLFEKFLKSHGIDYSGFTYI' A
#
# COMPACT_ATOMS: atom_id res chain seq x y z
N ASP A 1 13.00 -22.63 -6.57
CA ASP A 1 12.30 -21.72 -5.67
C ASP A 1 12.99 -20.38 -5.65
N SER A 2 12.46 -19.41 -6.39
CA SER A 2 12.74 -18.00 -6.11
C SER A 2 11.53 -17.49 -5.34
N ASP A 3 11.68 -17.35 -4.03
CA ASP A 3 10.74 -16.58 -3.20
C ASP A 3 10.91 -15.11 -3.59
N TYR A 4 10.06 -14.63 -4.49
CA TYR A 4 10.07 -13.25 -4.92
C TYR A 4 9.51 -12.36 -3.80
N GLU A 5 10.35 -11.51 -3.24
CA GLU A 5 9.91 -10.44 -2.35
C GLU A 5 9.52 -9.21 -3.17
N TYR A 6 8.26 -8.81 -3.01
CA TYR A 6 7.71 -7.61 -3.63
C TYR A 6 7.63 -6.49 -2.60
N THR A 7 8.19 -5.35 -2.94
CA THR A 7 8.13 -4.15 -2.08
C THR A 7 7.46 -3.01 -2.83
N ILE A 8 6.64 -2.24 -2.10
CA ILE A 8 6.00 -1.02 -2.58
C ILE A 8 6.44 0.11 -1.65
N THR A 9 7.04 1.14 -2.23
CA THR A 9 7.47 2.36 -1.55
C THR A 9 6.54 3.49 -1.95
N ILE A 10 5.99 4.19 -0.96
CA ILE A 10 5.07 5.31 -1.13
C ILE A 10 5.67 6.51 -0.41
N GLU A 11 5.75 7.64 -1.11
CA GLU A 11 6.28 8.88 -0.54
C GLU A 11 5.37 9.41 0.60
N PRO A 12 5.90 10.09 1.62
CA PRO A 12 5.11 10.58 2.75
C PRO A 12 3.87 11.40 2.34
N LYS A 13 4.03 12.28 1.33
CA LYS A 13 2.93 13.07 0.75
C LYS A 13 1.77 12.22 0.20
N GLU A 14 2.07 11.01 -0.28
CA GLU A 14 1.10 10.07 -0.83
C GLU A 14 0.49 9.19 0.27
N VAL A 15 1.23 8.97 1.36
CA VAL A 15 0.72 8.32 2.58
C VAL A 15 -0.37 9.18 3.24
N GLU A 16 -0.24 10.50 3.22
CA GLU A 16 -1.30 11.40 3.71
C GLU A 16 -2.61 11.20 2.94
N LYS A 17 -2.54 11.14 1.60
CA LYS A 17 -3.71 10.84 0.76
C LYS A 17 -4.31 9.47 1.07
N LEU A 18 -3.47 8.46 1.36
CA LEU A 18 -3.94 7.16 1.81
C LEU A 18 -4.72 7.28 3.11
N CYS A 19 -4.19 7.96 4.12
CA CYS A 19 -4.91 8.19 5.36
C CYS A 19 -6.26 8.86 5.11
N GLU A 20 -6.33 9.87 4.24
CA GLU A 20 -7.60 10.53 3.86
C GLU A 20 -8.59 9.54 3.22
N ILE A 21 -8.14 8.70 2.28
CA ILE A 21 -9.00 7.72 1.60
C ILE A 21 -9.53 6.65 2.56
N PHE A 22 -8.71 6.25 3.54
CA PHE A 22 -9.11 5.31 4.58
C PHE A 22 -9.90 5.97 5.73
N GLY A 23 -10.02 7.30 5.74
CA GLY A 23 -10.67 8.04 6.82
C GLY A 23 -9.91 7.97 8.14
N LEU A 24 -8.58 7.84 8.08
CA LEU A 24 -7.68 7.72 9.22
C LEU A 24 -7.01 9.07 9.52
N GLU A 25 -6.56 9.24 10.76
CA GLU A 25 -5.75 10.40 11.10
C GLU A 25 -4.42 10.40 10.32
N PRO A 26 -3.98 11.57 9.82
CA PRO A 26 -2.65 11.71 9.23
C PRO A 26 -1.59 11.34 10.29
N ASP A 27 -0.47 10.78 9.86
CA ASP A 27 0.61 10.26 10.71
C ASP A 27 0.28 8.97 11.51
N ASN A 28 -0.95 8.46 11.46
CA ASN A 28 -1.30 7.18 12.11
C ASN A 28 -0.91 5.97 11.26
N ARG A 29 0.41 5.74 11.11
CA ARG A 29 0.98 4.66 10.31
C ARG A 29 0.49 3.27 10.75
N GLN A 30 0.30 3.06 12.05
CA GLN A 30 -0.14 1.77 12.57
C GLN A 30 -1.57 1.44 12.12
N ALA A 31 -2.51 2.38 12.29
CA ALA A 31 -3.88 2.20 11.84
C ALA A 31 -3.96 2.01 10.31
N LEU A 32 -3.12 2.71 9.55
CA LEU A 32 -3.06 2.54 8.10
C LEU A 32 -2.59 1.13 7.72
N LEU A 33 -1.55 0.61 8.37
CA LEU A 33 -1.07 -0.76 8.12
C LEU A 33 -2.11 -1.82 8.48
N GLU A 34 -2.84 -1.62 9.57
CA GLU A 34 -3.95 -2.50 9.96
C GLU A 34 -5.08 -2.48 8.92
N ALA A 35 -5.50 -1.29 8.48
CA ALA A 35 -6.53 -1.14 7.45
C ALA A 35 -6.12 -1.77 6.11
N ILE A 36 -4.85 -1.61 5.71
CA ILE A 36 -4.30 -2.26 4.51
C ILE A 36 -4.31 -3.78 4.68
N LYS A 37 -3.85 -4.29 5.83
CA LYS A 37 -3.82 -5.73 6.10
C LYS A 37 -5.23 -6.34 6.11
N GLU A 38 -6.21 -5.66 6.71
CA GLU A 38 -7.59 -6.13 6.75
C GLU A 38 -8.21 -6.18 5.35
N ARG A 39 -7.90 -5.20 4.51
CA ARG A 39 -8.49 -5.06 3.17
C ARG A 39 -7.78 -5.88 2.09
N PHE A 40 -6.48 -6.10 2.22
CA PHE A 40 -5.62 -6.71 1.20
C PHE A 40 -4.85 -7.94 1.68
N GLY A 41 -5.10 -8.47 2.89
CA GLY A 41 -4.41 -9.64 3.46
C GLY A 41 -4.72 -10.99 2.79
N VAL A 42 -4.81 -11.02 1.46
CA VAL A 42 -5.07 -12.21 0.63
C VAL A 42 -3.84 -12.54 -0.23
N ASN A 43 -3.81 -13.70 -0.89
CA ASN A 43 -2.65 -14.12 -1.73
C ASN A 43 -2.29 -13.12 -2.84
N GLU A 44 -3.23 -12.27 -3.26
CA GLU A 44 -3.04 -11.25 -4.29
C GLU A 44 -2.86 -9.84 -3.70
N ALA A 45 -2.44 -9.74 -2.44
CA ALA A 45 -2.26 -8.49 -1.69
C ALA A 45 -1.55 -7.41 -2.51
N TYR A 46 -0.41 -7.77 -3.10
CA TYR A 46 0.40 -6.86 -3.90
C TYR A 46 -0.39 -6.28 -5.08
N THR A 47 -0.96 -7.14 -5.92
CA THR A 47 -1.71 -6.74 -7.12
C THR A 47 -2.95 -5.90 -6.78
N LEU A 48 -3.66 -6.27 -5.71
CA LEU A 48 -4.84 -5.53 -5.27
C LEU A 48 -4.47 -4.16 -4.70
N PHE A 49 -3.42 -4.10 -3.90
CA PHE A 49 -2.92 -2.84 -3.35
C PHE A 49 -2.41 -1.94 -4.48
N GLU A 50 -1.67 -2.48 -5.45
CA GLU A 50 -1.20 -1.75 -6.63
C GLU A 50 -2.36 -1.16 -7.45
N LYS A 51 -3.39 -1.97 -7.74
CA LYS A 51 -4.59 -1.51 -8.43
C LYS A 51 -5.32 -0.43 -7.65
N PHE A 52 -5.37 -0.55 -6.33
CA PHE A 52 -5.98 0.44 -5.45
C PHE A 52 -5.25 1.79 -5.52
N LEU A 53 -3.91 1.78 -5.42
CA LEU A 53 -3.08 2.99 -5.54
C LEU A 53 -3.31 3.68 -6.89
N LYS A 54 -3.25 2.91 -7.99
CA LYS A 54 -3.52 3.42 -9.34
C LYS A 54 -4.91 4.02 -9.51
N SER A 55 -5.93 3.35 -8.97
CA SER A 55 -7.32 3.81 -9.07
C SER A 55 -7.57 5.12 -8.33
N HIS A 56 -6.77 5.43 -7.30
CA HIS A 56 -6.89 6.65 -6.51
C HIS A 56 -5.85 7.71 -6.89
N GLY A 57 -5.03 7.47 -7.92
CA GLY A 57 -4.01 8.41 -8.37
C GLY A 57 -2.88 8.61 -7.36
N ILE A 58 -2.54 7.56 -6.61
CA ILE A 58 -1.47 7.58 -5.61
C ILE A 58 -0.18 7.10 -6.26
N ASP A 59 0.84 7.96 -6.22
CA ASP A 59 2.15 7.63 -6.75
C ASP A 59 2.88 6.63 -5.84
N TYR A 60 3.46 5.59 -6.44
CA TYR A 60 4.24 4.58 -5.73
C TYR A 60 5.37 4.04 -6.60
N SER A 61 6.40 3.50 -5.95
CA SER A 61 7.52 2.81 -6.60
C SER A 61 7.52 1.35 -6.16
N GLY A 62 7.34 0.44 -7.11
CA GLY A 62 7.45 -1.00 -6.88
C GLY A 62 8.86 -1.51 -7.18
N PHE A 63 9.43 -2.33 -6.28
CA PHE A 63 10.68 -3.04 -6.52
C PHE A 63 10.50 -4.55 -6.31
N THR A 64 11.05 -5.35 -7.21
CA THR A 64 11.05 -6.81 -7.14
C THR A 64 12.51 -7.27 -7.07
N TYR A 65 12.87 -7.99 -6.01
CA TYR A 65 14.19 -8.65 -5.94
C TYR A 65 14.18 -9.87 -6.88
N ILE A 66 15.18 -9.94 -7.77
CA ILE A 66 15.48 -11.06 -8.67
C ILE A 66 16.66 -11.85 -8.16
#